data_AF-A0AA39J9L1-F1
#
_entry.id   AF-A0AA39J9L1-F1
#
_cell.length_a   1.000
_cell.length_b   1.000
_cell.length_c   1.000
_cell.angle_alpha   90.00
_cell.angle_beta   90.00
_cell.angle_gamma   90.00
#
_symmetry.space_group_name_H-M   'P 1'
#
loop_
_entity.id
_entity.type
_entity.pdbx_description
1 polymer ?
#
loop_
_entity_poly.entity_id
_entity_poly.type
_entity_poly.pdbx_seq_one_letter_code
_entity_poly.pdbx_strand_id
1 'polypeptide(L)'
;MCLADTHSSVTALLPSISFWLCFFCEHIILPSRTPEFKLIDFHHAVVFMLAWAADQNEIILEPKLFTDYLPFLWFHPPAGYTKYNRDDAQSVFVAVYNAVLRCESTALREALVGRLEENSMLTARLIIQFIMDEFAYIPEESDMRHPYQTLWIATVFSLELSGLSLSIHTALLKNNSMQWMSLILRFVTRRVRFTHTTLLMATDCASRCLPYILRVMQDGHSYIHRLLGYDVLLYMFKAFHNLHAHPNLIDQELKELQTSMENDAVEILFMVASHCYYASILKRSKKATFKIQRRHLDDFVDSSSEPVSRIWTWLVDIVLNRPDISKSLDSLCGSKQCPRTSVGEFMTCSGCQFTLYCSRTCQKDDWSSGDHRSLCKKIKQLRIG
;
A
#
# COMPACT_ATOMS: atom_id res chain seq x y z
N MET A 1 5.77 -3.34 -41.69
CA MET A 1 6.80 -2.39 -41.25
C MET A 1 7.23 -2.80 -39.85
N CYS A 2 8.52 -3.10 -39.65
CA CYS A 2 9.04 -3.58 -38.37
C CYS A 2 8.90 -2.51 -37.29
N LEU A 3 8.36 -2.90 -36.13
CA LEU A 3 8.29 -2.07 -34.90
C LEU A 3 9.67 -1.57 -34.45
N ALA A 4 10.76 -2.26 -34.83
CA ALA A 4 12.13 -1.84 -34.54
C ALA A 4 12.58 -0.58 -35.31
N ASP A 5 12.15 -0.40 -36.56
CA ASP A 5 12.55 0.75 -37.39
C ASP A 5 11.80 2.04 -37.02
N THR A 6 10.61 1.89 -36.42
CA THR A 6 9.80 3.03 -35.94
C THR A 6 10.34 3.58 -34.62
N HIS A 7 10.83 2.73 -33.70
CA HIS A 7 11.42 3.19 -32.44
C HIS A 7 12.65 4.08 -32.70
N SER A 8 13.59 3.63 -33.52
CA SER A 8 14.82 4.38 -33.89
C SER A 8 14.52 5.76 -34.50
N SER A 9 13.51 5.82 -35.38
CA SER A 9 13.13 7.06 -36.07
C SER A 9 12.43 8.08 -35.17
N VAL A 10 11.62 7.65 -34.19
CA VAL A 10 10.91 8.56 -33.28
C VAL A 10 11.82 9.01 -32.13
N THR A 11 12.75 8.17 -31.68
CA THR A 11 13.81 8.55 -30.72
C THR A 11 14.64 9.74 -31.23
N ALA A 12 14.95 9.78 -32.53
CA ALA A 12 15.64 10.93 -33.14
C ALA A 12 14.84 12.24 -33.12
N LEU A 13 13.50 12.16 -33.01
CA LEU A 13 12.63 13.33 -32.91
C LEU A 13 12.43 13.83 -31.48
N LEU A 14 12.91 13.10 -30.46
CA LEU A 14 12.61 13.42 -29.07
C LEU A 14 13.06 14.81 -28.61
N PRO A 15 14.24 15.35 -29.02
CA PRO A 15 14.59 16.74 -28.72
C PRO A 15 13.59 17.75 -29.31
N SER A 16 13.08 17.46 -30.52
CA SER A 16 12.05 18.30 -31.15
C SER A 16 10.71 18.17 -30.41
N ILE A 17 10.32 16.96 -30.02
CA ILE A 17 9.12 16.71 -29.21
C ILE A 17 9.23 17.44 -27.87
N SER A 18 10.37 17.35 -27.19
CA SER A 18 10.63 18.02 -25.90
C SER A 18 10.57 19.55 -26.03
N PHE A 19 11.18 20.11 -27.09
CA PHE A 19 11.10 21.54 -27.40
C PHE A 19 9.65 21.98 -27.63
N TRP A 20 8.90 21.28 -28.49
CA TRP A 20 7.52 21.61 -28.78
C TRP A 20 6.62 21.46 -27.55
N LEU A 21 6.82 20.41 -26.75
CA LEU A 21 6.13 20.23 -25.47
C LEU A 21 6.39 21.42 -24.54
N CYS A 22 7.64 21.87 -24.40
CA CYS A 22 7.95 23.06 -23.61
C CYS A 22 7.28 24.30 -24.15
N PHE A 23 7.38 24.55 -25.47
CA PHE A 23 6.78 25.71 -26.11
C PHE A 23 5.25 25.73 -25.92
N PHE A 24 4.59 24.59 -26.10
CA PHE A 24 3.16 24.45 -25.90
C PHE A 24 2.77 24.61 -24.43
N CYS A 25 3.53 24.02 -23.51
CA CYS A 25 3.23 24.19 -22.10
C CYS A 25 3.40 25.65 -21.66
N GLU A 26 4.46 26.34 -22.12
CA GLU A 26 4.78 27.73 -21.76
C GLU A 26 3.74 28.72 -22.29
N HIS A 27 3.35 28.57 -23.55
CA HIS A 27 2.56 29.58 -24.26
C HIS A 27 1.07 29.22 -24.39
N ILE A 28 0.71 27.95 -24.19
CA ILE A 28 -0.67 27.49 -24.33
C ILE A 28 -1.20 27.00 -22.98
N ILE A 29 -0.57 26.01 -22.34
CA ILE A 29 -1.14 25.35 -21.16
C ILE A 29 -1.06 26.22 -19.89
N LEU A 30 0.11 26.76 -19.55
CA LEU A 30 0.26 27.59 -18.35
C LEU A 30 -0.54 28.91 -18.38
N PRO A 31 -0.60 29.65 -19.51
CA PRO A 31 -1.34 30.92 -19.57
C PRO A 31 -2.85 30.72 -19.61
N SER A 32 -3.34 29.58 -20.11
CA SER A 32 -4.75 29.30 -20.33
C SER A 32 -5.52 28.91 -19.07
N ARG A 33 -5.33 29.62 -17.95
CA ARG A 33 -6.07 29.43 -16.67
C ARG A 33 -7.62 29.53 -16.79
N THR A 34 -8.15 29.71 -17.98
CA THR A 34 -9.56 29.73 -18.34
C THR A 34 -10.07 28.35 -18.79
N PRO A 35 -11.31 27.94 -18.41
CA PRO A 35 -11.95 26.67 -18.81
C PRO A 35 -12.29 26.56 -20.33
N GLU A 36 -11.71 27.42 -21.16
CA GLU A 36 -12.04 27.60 -22.58
C GLU A 36 -11.13 26.79 -23.52
N PHE A 37 -10.08 26.13 -23.03
CA PHE A 37 -9.38 25.11 -23.79
C PHE A 37 -10.19 23.80 -23.81
N LYS A 38 -11.27 23.82 -24.60
CA LYS A 38 -12.11 22.68 -24.96
C LYS A 38 -11.54 21.83 -26.10
N LEU A 39 -10.26 21.98 -26.45
CA LEU A 39 -9.56 21.04 -27.33
C LEU A 39 -9.10 19.86 -26.48
N ILE A 40 -10.07 19.04 -26.06
CA ILE A 40 -9.87 17.79 -25.30
C ILE A 40 -8.77 16.95 -25.95
N ASP A 41 -8.75 16.90 -27.28
CA ASP A 41 -7.79 16.12 -28.07
C ASP A 41 -6.34 16.62 -27.95
N PHE A 42 -6.13 17.93 -27.74
CA PHE A 42 -4.78 18.50 -27.67
C PHE A 42 -4.13 18.28 -26.30
N HIS A 43 -4.90 18.45 -25.21
CA HIS A 43 -4.40 18.13 -23.87
C HIS A 43 -4.09 16.62 -23.77
N HIS A 44 -5.00 15.78 -24.28
CA HIS A 44 -4.79 14.34 -24.39
C HIS A 44 -3.49 14.00 -25.13
N ALA A 45 -3.27 14.61 -26.30
CA ALA A 45 -2.05 14.40 -27.08
C ALA A 45 -0.78 14.83 -26.32
N VAL A 46 -0.79 15.99 -25.65
CA VAL A 46 0.36 16.49 -24.88
C VAL A 46 0.69 15.56 -23.71
N VAL A 47 -0.32 15.14 -22.95
CA VAL A 47 -0.12 14.23 -21.81
C VAL A 47 0.38 12.87 -22.29
N PHE A 48 -0.16 12.35 -23.40
CA PHE A 48 0.30 11.08 -23.97
C PHE A 48 1.73 11.17 -24.50
N MET A 49 2.08 12.25 -25.20
CA MET A 49 3.44 12.52 -25.65
C MET A 49 4.41 12.66 -24.47
N LEU A 50 3.99 13.28 -23.36
CA LEU A 50 4.79 13.37 -22.14
C LEU A 50 4.99 12.01 -21.48
N ALA A 51 3.93 11.21 -21.35
CA ALA A 51 4.01 9.86 -20.79
C ALA A 51 4.96 8.97 -21.60
N TRP A 52 4.84 9.05 -22.93
CA TRP A 52 5.71 8.34 -23.86
C TRP A 52 7.16 8.85 -23.81
N ALA A 53 7.36 10.17 -23.81
CA ALA A 53 8.69 10.77 -23.76
C ALA A 53 9.41 10.48 -22.43
N ALA A 54 8.68 10.48 -21.31
CA ALA A 54 9.23 10.12 -20.00
C ALA A 54 9.59 8.63 -19.91
N ASP A 55 8.96 7.76 -20.72
CA ASP A 55 9.27 6.33 -20.79
C ASP A 55 10.61 6.05 -21.50
N GLN A 56 11.08 6.99 -22.33
CA GLN A 56 12.35 6.85 -23.06
C GLN A 56 13.53 7.22 -22.16
N ASN A 57 14.18 6.21 -21.56
CA ASN A 57 15.27 6.38 -20.59
C ASN A 57 16.52 7.11 -21.14
N GLU A 58 16.75 7.10 -22.45
CA GLU A 58 18.06 7.42 -23.04
C GLU A 58 18.26 8.90 -23.44
N ILE A 59 17.29 9.80 -23.17
CA ILE A 59 17.33 11.15 -23.76
C ILE A 59 17.08 12.26 -22.75
N ILE A 60 17.89 13.32 -22.89
CA ILE A 60 17.84 14.58 -22.14
C ILE A 60 16.55 15.33 -22.53
N LEU A 61 15.54 15.20 -21.68
CA LEU A 61 14.35 16.06 -21.70
C LEU A 61 14.70 17.44 -21.14
N GLU A 62 14.05 18.48 -21.66
CA GLU A 62 14.19 19.85 -21.19
C GLU A 62 13.88 19.98 -19.67
N PRO A 63 14.76 20.62 -18.86
CA PRO A 63 14.59 20.72 -17.42
C PRO A 63 13.24 21.30 -16.97
N LYS A 64 12.69 22.25 -17.74
CA LYS A 64 11.38 22.87 -17.47
C LYS A 64 10.23 21.85 -17.41
N LEU A 65 10.34 20.72 -18.11
CA LEU A 65 9.35 19.63 -18.03
C LEU A 65 9.23 19.06 -16.62
N PHE A 66 10.35 18.96 -15.90
CA PHE A 66 10.39 18.40 -14.55
C PHE A 66 10.08 19.45 -13.48
N THR A 67 10.55 20.69 -13.65
CA THR A 67 10.41 21.73 -12.62
C THR A 67 9.04 22.42 -12.65
N ASP A 68 8.48 22.59 -13.84
CA ASP A 68 7.32 23.46 -14.05
C ASP A 68 6.12 22.65 -14.54
N TYR A 69 6.29 21.89 -15.63
CA TYR A 69 5.15 21.34 -16.38
C TYR A 69 4.55 20.08 -15.78
N LEU A 70 5.36 19.06 -15.46
CA LEU A 70 4.87 17.85 -14.80
C LEU A 70 4.22 18.15 -13.44
N PRO A 71 4.82 18.98 -12.56
CA PRO A 71 4.16 19.42 -11.34
C PRO A 71 2.85 20.18 -11.64
N PHE A 72 2.83 21.06 -12.65
CA PHE A 72 1.61 21.76 -13.01
C PHE A 72 0.49 20.80 -13.41
N LEU A 73 0.75 19.85 -14.32
CA LEU A 73 -0.23 18.85 -14.76
C LEU A 73 -0.67 17.94 -13.62
N TRP A 74 0.25 17.57 -12.74
CA TRP A 74 -0.02 16.76 -11.56
C TRP A 74 -0.94 17.48 -10.57
N PHE A 75 -0.72 18.77 -10.29
CA PHE A 75 -1.49 19.54 -9.31
C PHE A 75 -2.71 20.27 -9.87
N HIS A 76 -2.73 20.52 -11.18
CA HIS A 76 -3.84 21.09 -11.91
C HIS A 76 -4.30 20.12 -12.99
N PRO A 77 -4.66 18.90 -12.60
CA PRO A 77 -5.32 18.03 -13.53
C PRO A 77 -6.59 18.77 -14.00
N PRO A 78 -6.86 18.80 -15.32
CA PRO A 78 -7.88 19.67 -15.90
C PRO A 78 -9.23 19.56 -15.17
N ALA A 79 -9.89 20.71 -14.97
CA ALA A 79 -11.00 20.84 -14.02
C ALA A 79 -12.21 19.94 -14.35
N GLY A 80 -12.57 19.01 -13.45
CA GLY A 80 -13.88 18.35 -13.42
C GLY A 80 -13.89 16.83 -13.17
N TYR A 81 -13.18 16.36 -12.12
CA TYR A 81 -12.96 14.96 -11.69
C TYR A 81 -14.17 14.02 -11.55
N THR A 82 -15.38 14.44 -11.92
CA THR A 82 -16.57 13.59 -11.96
C THR A 82 -17.03 13.24 -13.38
N LYS A 83 -16.33 13.68 -14.45
CA LYS A 83 -16.75 13.39 -15.86
C LYS A 83 -15.65 13.34 -16.95
N TYR A 84 -14.35 13.18 -16.64
CA TYR A 84 -13.25 13.13 -17.65
C TYR A 84 -12.70 11.72 -17.94
N ASN A 85 -11.98 11.60 -19.08
CA ASN A 85 -11.45 10.35 -19.64
C ASN A 85 -10.35 9.75 -18.72
N ARG A 86 -10.55 8.50 -18.28
CA ARG A 86 -9.62 7.71 -17.48
C ARG A 86 -8.21 7.70 -18.08
N ASP A 87 -8.11 7.70 -19.41
CA ASP A 87 -6.84 7.60 -20.13
C ASP A 87 -5.91 8.80 -19.86
N ASP A 88 -6.47 10.00 -19.68
CA ASP A 88 -5.68 11.20 -19.38
C ASP A 88 -5.06 11.14 -17.99
N ALA A 89 -5.86 10.75 -16.98
CA ALA A 89 -5.40 10.60 -15.62
C ALA A 89 -4.32 9.51 -15.51
N GLN A 90 -4.52 8.39 -16.21
CA GLN A 90 -3.51 7.34 -16.32
C GLN A 90 -2.23 7.85 -16.99
N SER A 91 -2.34 8.61 -18.07
CA SER A 91 -1.19 9.13 -18.80
C SER A 91 -0.40 10.17 -17.97
N VAL A 92 -1.07 11.09 -17.25
CA VAL A 92 -0.38 12.00 -16.32
C VAL A 92 0.33 11.20 -15.22
N PHE A 93 -0.36 10.20 -14.64
CA PHE A 93 0.22 9.38 -13.59
C PHE A 93 1.47 8.63 -14.07
N VAL A 94 1.40 8.00 -15.25
CA VAL A 94 2.52 7.30 -15.89
C VAL A 94 3.65 8.27 -16.22
N ALA A 95 3.36 9.47 -16.71
CA ALA A 95 4.38 10.48 -17.02
C ALA A 95 5.17 10.89 -15.76
N VAL A 96 4.47 11.19 -14.66
CA VAL A 96 5.12 11.55 -13.39
C VAL A 96 5.86 10.36 -12.81
N TYR A 97 5.27 9.15 -12.84
CA TYR A 97 5.92 7.92 -12.42
C TYR A 97 7.24 7.70 -13.16
N ASN A 98 7.22 7.74 -14.50
CA ASN A 98 8.40 7.56 -15.31
C ASN A 98 9.43 8.67 -15.06
N ALA A 99 9.00 9.92 -14.93
CA ALA A 99 9.90 11.03 -14.61
C ALA A 99 10.58 10.87 -13.24
N VAL A 100 9.93 10.25 -12.25
CA VAL A 100 10.53 9.99 -10.93
C VAL A 100 11.44 8.77 -10.97
N LEU A 101 11.03 7.67 -11.61
CA LEU A 101 11.76 6.41 -11.50
C LEU A 101 12.81 6.19 -12.60
N ARG A 102 12.55 6.70 -13.79
CA ARG A 102 13.33 6.40 -15.00
C ARG A 102 14.22 7.53 -15.46
N CYS A 103 14.11 8.71 -14.86
CA CYS A 103 15.00 9.83 -15.16
C CYS A 103 16.44 9.54 -14.69
N GLU A 104 17.39 9.47 -15.63
CA GLU A 104 18.81 9.27 -15.33
C GLU A 104 19.45 10.46 -14.60
N SER A 105 18.91 11.67 -14.83
CA SER A 105 19.40 12.88 -14.17
C SER A 105 18.89 12.96 -12.74
N THR A 106 19.75 12.58 -11.79
CA THR A 106 19.48 12.71 -10.35
C THR A 106 19.03 14.13 -9.97
N ALA A 107 19.64 15.18 -10.56
CA ALA A 107 19.28 16.56 -10.27
C ALA A 107 17.85 16.92 -10.73
N LEU A 108 17.42 16.45 -11.91
CA LEU A 108 16.05 16.69 -12.39
C LEU A 108 15.03 15.88 -11.60
N ARG A 109 15.36 14.64 -11.24
CA ARG A 109 14.54 13.80 -10.36
C ARG A 109 14.35 14.46 -9.00
N GLU A 110 15.42 14.93 -8.37
CA GLU A 110 15.37 15.63 -7.09
C GLU A 110 14.57 16.93 -7.18
N ALA A 111 14.72 17.69 -8.28
CA ALA A 111 13.92 18.88 -8.50
C ALA A 111 12.42 18.55 -8.60
N LEU A 112 12.03 17.54 -9.38
CA LEU A 112 10.63 17.08 -9.46
C LEU A 112 10.11 16.62 -8.09
N VAL A 113 10.85 15.78 -7.39
CA VAL A 113 10.47 15.29 -6.05
C VAL A 113 10.31 16.46 -5.07
N GLY A 114 11.21 17.45 -5.11
CA GLY A 114 11.10 18.65 -4.29
C GLY A 114 9.79 19.41 -4.54
N ARG A 115 9.37 19.54 -5.80
CA ARG A 115 8.09 20.16 -6.19
C ARG A 115 6.88 19.33 -5.73
N LEU A 116 6.98 18.00 -5.79
CA LEU A 116 5.97 17.10 -5.26
C LEU A 116 5.86 17.17 -3.72
N GLU A 117 6.99 17.39 -3.05
CA GLU A 117 7.10 17.52 -1.60
C GLU A 117 6.52 18.83 -1.07
N GLU A 118 6.73 19.95 -1.78
CA GLU A 118 6.11 21.26 -1.48
C GLU A 118 4.59 21.15 -1.26
N ASN A 119 3.95 20.21 -1.96
CA ASN A 119 2.52 19.91 -1.85
C ASN A 119 2.26 18.44 -1.47
N SER A 120 3.08 17.88 -0.57
CA SER A 120 3.04 16.45 -0.16
C SER A 120 1.64 15.89 0.15
N MET A 121 0.79 16.66 0.85
CA MET A 121 -0.59 16.24 1.15
C MET A 121 -1.46 16.09 -0.10
N LEU A 122 -1.32 16.99 -1.09
CA LEU A 122 -2.04 16.91 -2.35
C LEU A 122 -1.48 15.76 -3.20
N THR A 123 -0.15 15.62 -3.28
CA THR A 123 0.51 14.50 -3.96
C THR A 123 0.00 13.15 -3.45
N ALA A 124 -0.01 12.97 -2.12
CA ALA A 124 -0.54 11.75 -1.51
C ALA A 124 -2.03 11.53 -1.82
N ARG A 125 -2.86 12.58 -1.79
CA ARG A 125 -4.29 12.46 -2.15
C ARG A 125 -4.48 12.04 -3.60
N LEU A 126 -3.71 12.59 -4.53
CA LEU A 126 -3.80 12.26 -5.95
C LEU A 126 -3.41 10.80 -6.21
N ILE A 127 -2.37 10.29 -5.53
CA ILE A 127 -2.00 8.87 -5.59
C ILE A 127 -3.12 7.97 -5.09
N ILE A 128 -3.70 8.31 -3.93
CA ILE A 128 -4.81 7.53 -3.38
C ILE A 128 -6.06 7.63 -4.24
N GLN A 129 -6.37 8.80 -4.78
CA GLN A 129 -7.49 9.02 -5.68
C GLN A 129 -7.33 8.20 -6.97
N PHE A 130 -6.12 8.16 -7.54
CA PHE A 130 -5.83 7.30 -8.68
C PHE A 130 -6.13 5.83 -8.39
N ILE A 131 -5.67 5.30 -7.25
CA ILE A 131 -5.98 3.93 -6.83
C ILE A 131 -7.49 3.73 -6.67
N MET A 132 -8.20 4.69 -6.07
CA MET A 132 -9.65 4.65 -5.90
C MET A 132 -10.40 4.58 -7.23
N ASP A 133 -10.00 5.40 -8.19
CA ASP A 133 -10.61 5.49 -9.51
C ASP A 133 -10.35 4.22 -10.32
N GLU A 134 -9.14 3.66 -10.24
CA GLU A 134 -8.84 2.37 -10.82
C GLU A 134 -9.72 1.27 -10.26
N PHE A 135 -9.92 1.23 -8.94
CA PHE A 135 -10.84 0.28 -8.30
C PHE A 135 -12.30 0.48 -8.70
N ALA A 136 -12.75 1.72 -8.88
CA ALA A 136 -14.13 2.04 -9.26
C ALA A 136 -14.44 1.58 -10.69
N TYR A 137 -13.44 1.53 -11.57
CA TYR A 137 -13.62 1.21 -12.98
C TYR A 137 -13.34 -0.26 -13.32
N ILE A 138 -12.85 -1.10 -12.40
CA ILE A 138 -12.55 -2.51 -12.70
C ILE A 138 -13.83 -3.21 -13.21
N PRO A 139 -13.92 -3.54 -14.51
CA PRO A 139 -15.10 -4.18 -15.07
C PRO A 139 -15.27 -5.59 -14.49
N GLU A 140 -16.52 -6.02 -14.29
CA GLU A 140 -16.81 -7.36 -13.71
C GLU A 140 -16.30 -8.52 -14.60
N GLU A 141 -16.14 -8.30 -15.92
CA GLU A 141 -15.77 -9.33 -16.91
C GLU A 141 -14.60 -8.92 -17.83
N SER A 142 -13.64 -8.11 -17.37
CA SER A 142 -12.51 -7.69 -18.23
C SER A 142 -11.24 -8.51 -18.07
N ASP A 143 -10.39 -8.40 -19.08
CA ASP A 143 -8.97 -8.70 -19.01
C ASP A 143 -8.31 -8.01 -17.80
N MET A 144 -7.72 -8.82 -16.91
CA MET A 144 -7.11 -8.34 -15.66
C MET A 144 -5.73 -7.71 -15.87
N ARG A 145 -5.16 -7.77 -17.09
CA ARG A 145 -3.83 -7.21 -17.38
C ARG A 145 -3.76 -5.71 -17.07
N HIS A 146 -4.70 -4.91 -17.59
CA HIS A 146 -4.68 -3.45 -17.41
C HIS A 146 -4.87 -3.01 -15.95
N PRO A 147 -5.84 -3.56 -15.17
CA PRO A 147 -5.93 -3.29 -13.74
C PRO A 147 -4.68 -3.69 -12.95
N TYR A 148 -4.04 -4.81 -13.28
CA TYR A 148 -2.81 -5.21 -12.58
C TYR A 148 -1.66 -4.26 -12.88
N GLN A 149 -1.49 -3.84 -14.13
CA GLN A 149 -0.44 -2.90 -14.52
C GLN A 149 -0.60 -1.55 -13.80
N THR A 150 -1.79 -0.97 -13.84
CA THR A 150 -2.06 0.35 -13.25
C THR A 150 -1.88 0.34 -11.73
N LEU A 151 -2.38 -0.69 -11.03
CA LEU A 151 -2.17 -0.83 -9.59
C LEU A 151 -0.72 -1.14 -9.23
N TRP A 152 0.02 -1.86 -10.09
CA TRP A 152 1.46 -2.04 -9.96
C TRP A 152 2.19 -0.69 -10.04
N ILE A 153 1.93 0.13 -11.05
CA ILE A 153 2.52 1.47 -11.18
C ILE A 153 2.24 2.30 -9.91
N ALA A 154 0.99 2.31 -9.42
CA ALA A 154 0.64 3.04 -8.21
C ALA A 154 1.37 2.54 -6.95
N THR A 155 1.57 1.22 -6.85
CA THR A 155 2.30 0.59 -5.74
C THR A 155 3.78 0.98 -5.76
N VAL A 156 4.44 0.81 -6.91
CA VAL A 156 5.86 1.16 -7.07
C VAL A 156 6.05 2.65 -6.85
N PHE A 157 5.20 3.50 -7.44
CA PHE A 157 5.29 4.95 -7.27
C PHE A 157 5.17 5.38 -5.80
N SER A 158 4.24 4.76 -5.06
CA SER A 158 4.07 5.01 -3.62
C SER A 158 5.29 4.59 -2.81
N LEU A 159 5.90 3.44 -3.14
CA LEU A 159 7.11 2.95 -2.50
C LEU A 159 8.29 3.89 -2.72
N GLU A 160 8.57 4.22 -3.97
CA GLU A 160 9.71 5.05 -4.36
C GLU A 160 9.59 6.46 -3.77
N LEU A 161 8.45 7.12 -3.90
CA LEU A 161 8.26 8.45 -3.30
C LEU A 161 8.37 8.43 -1.78
N SER A 162 7.97 7.34 -1.13
CA SER A 162 8.12 7.20 0.32
C SER A 162 9.58 6.99 0.75
N GLY A 163 10.41 6.42 -0.13
CA GLY A 163 11.86 6.35 0.05
C GLY A 163 12.56 7.68 -0.21
N LEU A 164 12.09 8.44 -1.20
CA LEU A 164 12.69 9.70 -1.63
C LEU A 164 12.30 10.91 -0.77
N SER A 165 11.10 10.93 -0.17
CA SER A 165 10.63 12.07 0.64
C SER A 165 9.84 11.63 1.88
N LEU A 166 10.36 11.99 3.06
CA LEU A 166 9.69 11.74 4.34
C LEU A 166 8.36 12.49 4.47
N SER A 167 8.27 13.69 3.87
CA SER A 167 7.06 14.50 3.85
C SER A 167 5.95 13.83 3.05
N ILE A 168 6.27 13.30 1.87
CA ILE A 168 5.32 12.53 1.04
C ILE A 168 4.94 11.22 1.73
N HIS A 169 5.90 10.50 2.30
CA HIS A 169 5.64 9.29 3.09
C HIS A 169 4.63 9.54 4.22
N THR A 170 4.87 10.58 5.02
CA THR A 170 3.97 10.97 6.11
C THR A 170 2.58 11.35 5.59
N ALA A 171 2.52 12.03 4.43
CA ALA A 171 1.26 12.39 3.78
C ALA A 171 0.49 11.16 3.27
N LEU A 172 1.18 10.15 2.71
CA LEU A 172 0.59 8.89 2.27
C LEU A 172 -0.04 8.15 3.46
N LEU A 173 0.67 8.07 4.60
CA LEU A 173 0.16 7.48 5.83
C LEU A 173 -1.10 8.19 6.34
N LYS A 174 -1.11 9.53 6.31
CA LYS A 174 -2.29 10.35 6.67
C LYS A 174 -3.48 10.12 5.73
N ASN A 175 -3.24 9.74 4.47
CA ASN A 175 -4.27 9.41 3.49
C ASN A 175 -4.60 7.90 3.42
N ASN A 176 -4.31 7.13 4.48
CA ASN A 176 -4.63 5.70 4.58
C ASN A 176 -4.00 4.81 3.50
N SER A 177 -2.81 5.15 3.00
CA SER A 177 -2.08 4.32 2.03
C SER A 177 -1.98 2.84 2.43
N MET A 178 -1.77 2.53 3.71
CA MET A 178 -1.76 1.15 4.23
C MET A 178 -3.01 0.35 3.87
N GLN A 179 -4.19 0.97 3.98
CA GLN A 179 -5.46 0.32 3.66
C GLN A 179 -5.52 0.05 2.16
N TRP A 180 -5.13 1.02 1.34
CA TRP A 180 -5.12 0.89 -0.11
C TRP A 180 -4.14 -0.16 -0.59
N MET A 181 -2.94 -0.24 -0.02
CA MET A 181 -1.97 -1.28 -0.32
C MET A 181 -2.48 -2.67 0.08
N SER A 182 -3.17 -2.77 1.21
CA SER A 182 -3.83 -4.03 1.60
C SER A 182 -4.98 -4.41 0.66
N LEU A 183 -5.70 -3.42 0.10
CA LEU A 183 -6.76 -3.63 -0.89
C LEU A 183 -6.19 -4.05 -2.26
N ILE A 184 -5.07 -3.46 -2.69
CA ILE A 184 -4.33 -3.88 -3.88
C ILE A 184 -3.87 -5.32 -3.71
N LEU A 185 -3.20 -5.65 -2.59
CA LEU A 185 -2.76 -7.02 -2.31
C LEU A 185 -3.94 -8.00 -2.27
N ARG A 186 -5.08 -7.59 -1.69
CA ARG A 186 -6.32 -8.38 -1.73
C ARG A 186 -6.83 -8.62 -3.15
N PHE A 187 -6.75 -7.60 -4.01
CA PHE A 187 -7.25 -7.65 -5.37
C PHE A 187 -6.41 -8.56 -6.24
N VAL A 188 -5.08 -8.40 -6.24
CA VAL A 188 -4.18 -9.22 -7.05
C VAL A 188 -4.11 -10.68 -6.58
N THR A 189 -4.51 -10.94 -5.33
CA THR A 189 -4.61 -12.30 -4.76
C THR A 189 -6.03 -12.87 -4.77
N ARG A 190 -6.99 -12.24 -5.47
CA ARG A 190 -8.32 -12.83 -5.65
C ARG A 190 -8.21 -14.11 -6.48
N ARG A 191 -9.18 -15.02 -6.26
CA ARG A 191 -9.33 -16.21 -7.08
C ARG A 191 -9.78 -15.79 -8.47
N VAL A 192 -8.87 -15.85 -9.42
CA VAL A 192 -9.11 -15.73 -10.86
C VAL A 192 -8.46 -16.92 -11.54
N ARG A 193 -8.87 -17.23 -12.77
CA ARG A 193 -8.18 -18.23 -13.58
C ARG A 193 -6.85 -17.63 -14.04
N PHE A 194 -5.76 -18.04 -13.40
CA PHE A 194 -4.45 -17.55 -13.76
C PHE A 194 -3.98 -18.13 -15.10
N THR A 195 -3.67 -17.24 -16.04
CA THR A 195 -2.72 -17.47 -17.12
C THR A 195 -1.31 -17.10 -16.67
N HIS A 196 -0.28 -17.52 -17.40
CA HIS A 196 1.12 -17.11 -17.15
C HIS A 196 1.24 -15.59 -16.96
N THR A 197 0.72 -14.81 -17.91
CA THR A 197 0.77 -13.33 -17.86
C THR A 197 0.06 -12.76 -16.63
N THR A 198 -1.15 -13.23 -16.33
CA THR A 198 -1.89 -12.69 -15.16
C THR A 198 -1.26 -13.10 -13.83
N LEU A 199 -0.63 -14.28 -13.74
CA LEU A 199 0.08 -14.71 -12.54
C LEU A 199 1.35 -13.90 -12.35
N LEU A 200 2.11 -13.68 -13.41
CA LEU A 200 3.30 -12.83 -13.42
C LEU A 200 2.98 -11.43 -12.92
N MET A 201 1.98 -10.76 -13.51
CA MET A 201 1.59 -9.41 -13.11
C MET A 201 1.04 -9.33 -11.69
N ALA A 202 0.25 -10.33 -11.26
CA ALA A 202 -0.25 -10.38 -9.89
C ALA A 202 0.87 -10.59 -8.87
N THR A 203 1.82 -11.46 -9.19
CA THR A 203 3.00 -11.76 -8.35
C THR A 203 3.91 -10.55 -8.28
N ASP A 204 4.20 -9.89 -9.39
CA ASP A 204 5.01 -8.67 -9.40
C ASP A 204 4.31 -7.55 -8.61
N CYS A 205 3.00 -7.33 -8.80
CA CYS A 205 2.28 -6.35 -7.98
C CYS A 205 2.34 -6.67 -6.47
N ALA A 206 2.20 -7.95 -6.10
CA ALA A 206 2.37 -8.38 -4.72
C ALA A 206 3.80 -8.17 -4.21
N SER A 207 4.83 -8.47 -5.02
CA SER A 207 6.24 -8.26 -4.70
C SER A 207 6.58 -6.80 -4.47
N ARG A 208 5.86 -5.86 -5.09
CA ARG A 208 6.04 -4.41 -4.85
C ARG A 208 5.23 -3.89 -3.65
N CYS A 209 4.12 -4.54 -3.31
CA CYS A 209 3.34 -4.19 -2.12
C CYS A 209 4.10 -4.50 -0.82
N LEU A 210 4.81 -5.64 -0.74
CA LEU A 210 5.45 -6.11 0.49
C LEU A 210 6.56 -5.16 0.99
N PRO A 211 7.49 -4.65 0.17
CA PRO A 211 8.48 -3.66 0.60
C PRO A 211 7.85 -2.38 1.15
N TYR A 212 6.76 -1.90 0.56
CA TYR A 212 6.05 -0.73 1.09
C TYR A 212 5.43 -1.02 2.46
N ILE A 213 4.79 -2.19 2.61
CA ILE A 213 4.25 -2.65 3.89
C ILE A 213 5.37 -2.73 4.94
N LEU A 214 6.50 -3.32 4.59
CA LEU A 214 7.66 -3.44 5.47
C LEU A 214 8.19 -2.08 5.89
N ARG A 215 8.33 -1.13 4.95
CA ARG A 215 8.72 0.26 5.24
C ARG A 215 7.80 0.90 6.26
N VAL A 216 6.48 0.76 6.09
CA VAL A 216 5.49 1.32 7.02
C VAL A 216 5.53 0.63 8.39
N MET A 217 5.83 -0.67 8.45
CA MET A 217 5.98 -1.39 9.73
C MET A 217 7.19 -0.89 10.53
N GLN A 218 8.25 -0.43 9.87
CA GLN A 218 9.44 0.15 10.51
C GLN A 218 9.14 1.48 11.22
N ASP A 219 8.10 2.21 10.83
CA ASP A 219 7.74 3.48 11.46
C ASP A 219 7.07 3.33 12.83
N GLY A 220 6.68 2.10 13.20
CA GLY A 220 6.22 1.80 14.56
C GLY A 220 5.15 0.73 14.69
N HIS A 221 5.02 0.22 15.91
CA HIS A 221 4.11 -0.89 16.27
C HIS A 221 2.62 -0.57 16.04
N SER A 222 2.22 0.70 16.06
CA SER A 222 0.84 1.12 15.77
C SER A 222 0.45 0.78 14.33
N TYR A 223 1.40 0.88 13.39
CA TYR A 223 1.20 0.52 11.98
C TYR A 223 1.14 -1.00 11.78
N ILE A 224 1.99 -1.77 12.47
CA ILE A 224 1.89 -3.25 12.51
C ILE A 224 0.49 -3.66 12.96
N HIS A 225 0.00 -3.08 14.05
CA HIS A 225 -1.34 -3.33 14.55
C HIS A 225 -2.42 -3.01 13.49
N ARG A 226 -2.33 -1.86 12.81
CA ARG A 226 -3.27 -1.46 11.73
C ARG A 226 -3.25 -2.43 10.55
N LEU A 227 -2.07 -2.77 10.03
CA LEU A 227 -1.86 -3.68 8.90
C LEU A 227 -2.40 -5.08 9.18
N LEU A 228 -2.19 -5.61 10.39
CA LEU A 228 -2.83 -6.86 10.82
C LEU A 228 -4.37 -6.76 10.83
N GLY A 229 -4.91 -5.57 11.09
CA GLY A 229 -6.35 -5.30 10.99
C GLY A 229 -6.87 -5.26 9.56
N TYR A 230 -6.02 -4.93 8.60
CA TYR A 230 -6.32 -4.97 7.17
C TYR A 230 -6.04 -6.34 6.53
N ASP A 231 -5.78 -7.37 7.35
CA ASP A 231 -5.53 -8.75 6.91
C ASP A 231 -4.31 -8.89 5.99
N VAL A 232 -3.25 -8.08 6.20
CA VAL A 232 -2.04 -8.11 5.34
C VAL A 232 -1.40 -9.51 5.24
N LEU A 233 -1.27 -10.21 6.38
CA LEU A 233 -0.71 -11.58 6.40
C LEU A 233 -1.56 -12.55 5.59
N LEU A 234 -2.89 -12.41 5.64
CA LEU A 234 -3.79 -13.28 4.90
C LEU A 234 -3.59 -13.13 3.38
N TYR A 235 -3.45 -11.90 2.89
CA TYR A 235 -3.26 -11.67 1.45
C TYR A 235 -1.84 -12.02 1.01
N MET A 236 -0.83 -11.78 1.85
CA MET A 236 0.53 -12.26 1.60
C MET A 236 0.57 -13.80 1.43
N PHE A 237 -0.05 -14.55 2.35
CA PHE A 237 -0.14 -16.03 2.22
C PHE A 237 -0.97 -16.48 1.02
N LYS A 238 -1.99 -15.73 0.61
CA LYS A 238 -2.70 -16.03 -0.64
C LYS A 238 -1.82 -15.86 -1.87
N ALA A 239 -0.91 -14.88 -1.88
CA ALA A 239 0.00 -14.69 -2.99
C ALA A 239 0.92 -15.91 -3.16
N PHE A 240 1.51 -16.39 -2.06
CA PHE A 240 2.27 -17.65 -2.07
C PHE A 240 1.43 -18.85 -2.47
N HIS A 241 0.23 -18.99 -1.91
CA HIS A 241 -0.67 -20.08 -2.28
C HIS A 241 -1.00 -20.08 -3.79
N ASN A 242 -1.18 -18.91 -4.41
CA ASN A 242 -1.43 -18.82 -5.84
C ASN A 242 -0.22 -19.28 -6.69
N LEU A 243 1.01 -18.96 -6.26
CA LEU A 243 2.23 -19.46 -6.90
C LEU A 243 2.32 -20.99 -6.79
N HIS A 244 2.12 -21.53 -5.58
CA HIS A 244 2.18 -22.97 -5.34
C HIS A 244 1.06 -23.76 -6.03
N ALA A 245 -0.11 -23.16 -6.23
CA ALA A 245 -1.22 -23.78 -6.94
C ALA A 245 -1.01 -23.90 -8.46
N HIS A 246 -0.02 -23.21 -9.04
CA HIS A 246 0.21 -23.17 -10.49
C HIS A 246 1.68 -23.43 -10.88
N PRO A 247 2.28 -24.56 -10.48
CA PRO A 247 3.70 -24.85 -10.73
C PRO A 247 4.04 -24.88 -12.23
N ASN A 248 3.08 -25.25 -13.08
CA ASN A 248 3.26 -25.30 -14.54
C ASN A 248 3.41 -23.92 -15.20
N LEU A 249 3.07 -22.84 -14.49
CA LEU A 249 3.19 -21.47 -14.99
C LEU A 249 4.48 -20.79 -14.51
N ILE A 250 5.27 -21.44 -13.66
CA ILE A 250 6.47 -20.85 -13.06
C ILE A 250 7.65 -20.98 -14.03
N ASP A 251 8.10 -19.84 -14.55
CA ASP A 251 9.34 -19.70 -15.31
C ASP A 251 10.45 -19.07 -14.45
N GLN A 252 11.55 -18.68 -15.08
CA GLN A 252 12.70 -18.07 -14.38
C GLN A 252 12.34 -16.70 -13.77
N GLU A 253 11.56 -15.88 -14.48
CA GLU A 253 11.15 -14.55 -14.02
C GLU A 253 10.25 -14.64 -12.77
N LEU A 254 9.27 -15.54 -12.78
CA LEU A 254 8.41 -15.80 -11.62
C LEU A 254 9.19 -16.33 -10.41
N LYS A 255 10.25 -17.13 -10.62
CA LYS A 255 11.11 -17.60 -9.52
C LYS A 255 11.89 -16.48 -8.84
N GLU A 256 12.36 -15.51 -9.62
CA GLU A 256 13.07 -14.34 -9.09
C GLU A 256 12.12 -13.46 -8.26
N LEU A 257 10.92 -13.21 -8.78
CA LEU A 257 9.86 -12.51 -8.04
C LEU A 257 9.44 -13.26 -6.78
N GLN A 258 9.27 -14.59 -6.86
CA GLN A 258 8.97 -15.43 -5.71
C GLN A 258 10.05 -15.29 -4.64
N THR A 259 11.32 -15.36 -5.01
CA THR A 259 12.44 -15.23 -4.06
C THR A 259 12.43 -13.85 -3.39
N SER A 260 12.19 -12.78 -4.15
CA SER A 260 12.04 -11.42 -3.60
C SER A 260 10.89 -11.35 -2.59
N MET A 261 9.72 -11.89 -2.96
CA MET A 261 8.54 -11.92 -2.08
C MET A 261 8.78 -12.72 -0.80
N GLU A 262 9.48 -13.86 -0.89
CA GLU A 262 9.82 -14.68 0.27
C GLU A 262 10.71 -13.91 1.25
N ASN A 263 11.70 -13.16 0.76
CA ASN A 263 12.55 -12.32 1.61
C ASN A 263 11.74 -11.25 2.35
N ASP A 264 10.89 -10.51 1.63
CA ASP A 264 10.04 -9.48 2.23
C ASP A 264 9.04 -10.08 3.24
N ALA A 265 8.48 -11.26 2.92
CA ALA A 265 7.57 -11.95 3.81
C ALA A 265 8.25 -12.43 5.09
N VAL A 266 9.51 -12.90 5.01
CA VAL A 266 10.29 -13.28 6.19
C VAL A 266 10.46 -12.09 7.12
N GLU A 267 10.84 -10.93 6.58
CA GLU A 267 11.00 -9.69 7.35
C GLU A 267 9.68 -9.23 7.97
N ILE A 268 8.58 -9.27 7.21
CA ILE A 268 7.23 -8.93 7.72
C ILE A 268 6.85 -9.87 8.86
N LEU A 269 7.04 -11.18 8.71
CA LEU A 269 6.72 -12.18 9.74
C LEU A 269 7.58 -11.99 10.98
N PHE A 270 8.89 -11.74 10.80
CA PHE A 270 9.79 -11.44 11.89
C PHE A 270 9.39 -10.16 12.64
N MET A 271 9.03 -9.09 11.92
CA MET A 271 8.53 -7.85 12.51
C MET A 271 7.24 -8.08 13.30
N VAL A 272 6.30 -8.88 12.80
CA VAL A 272 5.09 -9.22 13.57
C VAL A 272 5.43 -10.03 14.83
N ALA A 273 6.26 -11.06 14.69
CA ALA A 273 6.63 -11.96 15.78
C ALA A 273 7.38 -11.22 16.91
N SER A 274 8.38 -10.42 16.55
CA SER A 274 9.15 -9.59 17.48
C SER A 274 8.28 -8.59 18.24
N HIS A 275 7.12 -8.19 17.69
CA HIS A 275 6.19 -7.25 18.32
C HIS A 275 5.01 -7.93 19.03
N CYS A 276 4.97 -9.26 19.10
CA CYS A 276 3.90 -9.98 19.80
C CYS A 276 3.95 -9.83 21.34
N TYR A 277 4.89 -9.06 21.90
CA TYR A 277 4.84 -8.66 23.31
C TYR A 277 3.77 -7.60 23.58
N TYR A 278 3.37 -6.84 22.58
CA TYR A 278 2.19 -5.99 22.68
C TYR A 278 0.93 -6.84 22.59
N ALA A 279 0.10 -6.82 23.64
CA ALA A 279 -1.13 -7.61 23.70
C ALA A 279 -2.10 -7.33 22.53
N SER A 280 -2.13 -6.10 22.03
CA SER A 280 -2.92 -5.71 20.86
C SER A 280 -2.45 -6.39 19.57
N ILE A 281 -1.13 -6.52 19.39
CA ILE A 281 -0.51 -7.20 18.25
C ILE A 281 -0.71 -8.71 18.41
N LEU A 282 -0.37 -9.30 19.56
CA LEU A 282 -0.58 -10.72 19.83
C LEU A 282 -2.02 -11.16 19.51
N LYS A 283 -3.02 -10.41 19.99
CA LYS A 283 -4.43 -10.70 19.73
C LYS A 283 -4.79 -10.65 18.24
N ARG A 284 -4.24 -9.70 17.48
CA ARG A 284 -4.49 -9.61 16.04
C ARG A 284 -3.72 -10.68 15.26
N SER A 285 -2.50 -11.01 15.67
CA SER A 285 -1.72 -12.12 15.13
C SER A 285 -2.44 -13.45 15.34
N LYS A 286 -2.96 -13.75 16.53
CA LYS A 286 -3.84 -14.91 16.80
C LYS A 286 -4.99 -15.01 15.79
N LYS A 287 -5.70 -13.90 15.57
CA LYS A 287 -6.81 -13.84 14.61
C LYS A 287 -6.35 -14.05 13.17
N ALA A 288 -5.21 -13.48 12.77
CA ALA A 288 -4.66 -13.62 11.43
C ALA A 288 -4.21 -15.07 11.18
N THR A 289 -3.47 -15.67 12.11
CA THR A 289 -3.02 -17.07 12.07
C THR A 289 -4.20 -18.02 11.92
N PHE A 290 -5.23 -17.89 12.76
CA PHE A 290 -6.43 -18.72 12.65
C PHE A 290 -7.15 -18.56 11.30
N LYS A 291 -7.18 -17.34 10.72
CA LYS A 291 -7.77 -17.11 9.39
C LYS A 291 -6.99 -17.79 8.27
N ILE A 292 -5.65 -17.82 8.36
CA ILE A 292 -4.76 -18.45 7.38
C ILE A 292 -4.94 -19.97 7.44
N GLN A 293 -4.80 -20.56 8.63
CA GLN A 293 -4.98 -21.99 8.90
C GLN A 293 -6.36 -22.51 8.49
N ARG A 294 -7.43 -21.80 8.88
CA ARG A 294 -8.80 -22.19 8.52
C ARG A 294 -9.03 -22.25 6.99
N ARG A 295 -8.21 -21.55 6.21
CA ARG A 295 -8.31 -21.49 4.75
C ARG A 295 -7.29 -22.37 4.05
N HIS A 296 -6.50 -23.15 4.80
CA HIS A 296 -5.47 -24.02 4.23
C HIS A 296 -4.48 -23.24 3.36
N LEU A 297 -4.19 -22.00 3.76
CA LEU A 297 -3.29 -21.12 3.03
C LEU A 297 -1.84 -21.32 3.43
N ASP A 298 -1.58 -22.01 4.53
CA ASP A 298 -0.25 -22.39 5.01
C ASP A 298 0.12 -23.84 4.69
N ASP A 299 -0.73 -24.62 4.00
CA ASP A 299 -0.41 -26.00 3.58
C ASP A 299 0.87 -26.06 2.71
N PHE A 300 1.16 -24.99 1.96
CA PHE A 300 2.37 -24.93 1.15
C PHE A 300 3.65 -24.88 2.01
N VAL A 301 3.55 -24.40 3.25
CA VAL A 301 4.66 -24.22 4.19
C VAL A 301 5.32 -25.55 4.56
N ASP A 302 4.58 -26.65 4.48
CA ASP A 302 5.09 -28.01 4.67
C ASP A 302 5.85 -28.55 3.44
N SER A 303 5.75 -27.86 2.30
CA SER A 303 6.25 -28.30 0.98
C SER A 303 7.18 -27.31 0.28
N SER A 304 7.34 -26.09 0.79
CA SER A 304 8.08 -24.97 0.16
C SER A 304 9.29 -24.50 0.97
N SER A 305 9.97 -23.46 0.45
CA SER A 305 11.25 -22.91 0.93
C SER A 305 11.40 -22.76 2.46
N GLU A 306 12.57 -23.16 2.95
CA GLU A 306 12.96 -23.18 4.36
C GLU A 306 12.76 -21.83 5.12
N PRO A 307 12.98 -20.63 4.52
CA PRO A 307 12.97 -19.38 5.29
C PRO A 307 11.58 -18.96 5.78
N VAL A 308 10.58 -18.94 4.89
CA VAL A 308 9.20 -18.54 5.23
C VAL A 308 8.59 -19.55 6.18
N SER A 309 8.85 -20.85 5.96
CA SER A 309 8.34 -21.92 6.80
C SER A 309 8.84 -21.85 8.24
N ARG A 310 10.14 -21.64 8.41
CA ARG A 310 10.77 -21.51 9.73
C ARG A 310 10.20 -20.33 10.51
N ILE A 311 10.09 -19.16 9.88
CA ILE A 311 9.62 -17.95 10.57
C ILE A 311 8.11 -17.99 10.83
N TRP A 312 7.32 -18.60 9.93
CA TRP A 312 5.90 -18.83 10.16
C TRP A 312 5.67 -19.73 11.37
N THR A 313 6.39 -20.86 11.44
CA THR A 313 6.32 -21.79 12.56
C THR A 313 6.67 -21.11 13.87
N TRP A 314 7.72 -20.28 13.88
CA TRP A 314 8.10 -19.48 15.05
C TRP A 314 7.01 -18.48 15.46
N LEU A 315 6.39 -17.78 14.50
CA LEU A 315 5.27 -16.89 14.78
C LEU A 315 4.08 -17.66 15.36
N VAL A 316 3.73 -18.81 14.78
CA VAL A 316 2.63 -19.67 15.25
C VAL A 316 2.89 -20.14 16.68
N ASP A 317 4.12 -20.59 16.97
CA ASP A 317 4.55 -20.98 18.32
C ASP A 317 4.37 -19.83 19.32
N ILE A 318 4.88 -18.63 19.03
CA ILE A 318 4.68 -17.44 19.87
C ILE A 318 3.19 -17.15 20.07
N VAL A 319 2.41 -17.24 19.00
CA VAL A 319 0.99 -16.88 19.00
C VAL A 319 0.16 -17.88 19.80
N LEU A 320 0.47 -19.17 19.73
CA LEU A 320 -0.28 -20.24 20.41
C LEU A 320 0.20 -20.51 21.84
N ASN A 321 1.51 -20.53 22.05
CA ASN A 321 2.12 -20.92 23.32
C ASN A 321 2.31 -19.76 24.28
N ARG A 322 2.23 -18.51 23.81
CA ARG A 322 2.22 -17.37 24.73
C ARG A 322 0.89 -17.36 25.48
N PRO A 323 0.90 -17.60 26.81
CA PRO A 323 -0.30 -17.43 27.61
C PRO A 323 -0.79 -16.01 27.34
N ASP A 324 -2.09 -15.84 27.12
CA ASP A 324 -2.67 -14.50 27.05
C ASP A 324 -2.12 -13.75 28.25
N ILE A 325 -1.28 -12.72 28.04
CA ILE A 325 -0.76 -11.90 29.14
C ILE A 325 -1.95 -11.28 29.91
N SER A 326 -3.15 -11.27 29.32
CA SER A 326 -4.40 -10.95 30.01
C SER A 326 -4.86 -11.97 31.06
N LYS A 327 -4.24 -13.13 31.18
CA LYS A 327 -4.59 -14.19 32.14
C LYS A 327 -3.58 -14.36 33.28
N SER A 328 -2.39 -13.74 33.20
CA SER A 328 -1.29 -14.03 34.15
C SER A 328 -0.78 -12.84 34.98
N LEU A 329 -1.35 -11.64 34.85
CA LEU A 329 -1.39 -10.72 35.99
C LEU A 329 -2.63 -11.12 36.75
N ASP A 330 -2.47 -11.73 37.93
CA ASP A 330 -3.52 -12.11 38.88
C ASP A 330 -4.81 -11.38 38.55
N SER A 331 -5.70 -12.04 37.79
CA SER A 331 -6.87 -11.39 37.21
C SER A 331 -7.81 -11.05 38.35
N LEU A 332 -7.56 -9.91 38.98
CA LEU A 332 -8.34 -9.37 40.06
C LEU A 332 -9.44 -8.52 39.43
N CYS A 333 -10.63 -8.63 40.00
CA CYS A 333 -11.70 -7.72 39.63
C CYS A 333 -11.25 -6.27 39.93
N GLY A 334 -11.41 -5.38 38.95
CA GLY A 334 -11.08 -3.97 39.06
C GLY A 334 -11.93 -3.21 40.09
N SER A 335 -13.09 -3.75 40.47
CA SER A 335 -13.87 -3.20 41.57
C SER A 335 -13.16 -3.43 42.90
N LYS A 336 -12.79 -2.32 43.56
CA LYS A 336 -12.15 -2.34 44.90
C LYS A 336 -13.04 -3.01 45.96
N GLN A 337 -14.36 -3.04 45.75
CA GLN A 337 -15.34 -3.63 46.66
C GLN A 337 -15.62 -5.12 46.37
N CYS A 338 -15.00 -5.69 45.33
CA CYS A 338 -15.17 -7.11 45.02
C CYS A 338 -14.47 -7.95 46.10
N PRO A 339 -15.12 -8.99 46.67
CA PRO A 339 -14.52 -9.88 47.67
C PRO A 339 -13.43 -10.83 47.13
N ARG A 340 -12.86 -10.54 45.94
CA ARG A 340 -11.71 -11.19 45.27
C ARG A 340 -11.71 -12.73 45.23
N THR A 341 -12.85 -13.38 45.34
CA THR A 341 -12.99 -14.84 45.48
C THR A 341 -13.33 -15.57 44.18
N SER A 342 -13.50 -14.85 43.06
CA SER A 342 -13.93 -15.45 41.80
C SER A 342 -12.77 -16.09 41.05
N VAL A 343 -12.66 -17.42 41.13
CA VAL A 343 -11.95 -18.24 40.15
C VAL A 343 -12.90 -18.44 38.97
N GLY A 344 -12.72 -17.70 37.87
CA GLY A 344 -13.64 -17.76 36.72
C GLY A 344 -13.27 -16.81 35.58
N GLU A 345 -14.07 -16.83 34.50
CA GLU A 345 -13.86 -15.96 33.33
C GLU A 345 -14.14 -14.48 33.66
N PHE A 346 -13.18 -13.61 33.37
CA PHE A 346 -13.32 -12.17 33.56
C PHE A 346 -13.83 -11.50 32.27
N MET A 347 -14.74 -10.54 32.43
CA MET A 347 -15.16 -9.65 31.36
C MET A 347 -14.31 -8.37 31.34
N THR A 348 -13.94 -7.91 30.15
CA THR A 348 -13.20 -6.66 29.95
C THR A 348 -14.15 -5.49 29.79
N CYS A 349 -13.77 -4.31 30.29
CA CYS A 349 -14.50 -3.08 29.97
C CYS A 349 -14.45 -2.83 28.46
N SER A 350 -15.60 -2.76 27.78
CA SER A 350 -15.67 -2.49 26.34
C SER A 350 -15.10 -1.13 25.94
N GLY A 351 -15.04 -0.18 26.87
CA GLY A 351 -14.45 1.14 26.67
C GLY A 351 -12.92 1.12 26.55
N CYS A 352 -12.23 0.76 27.63
CA CYS A 352 -10.75 0.80 27.65
C CYS A 352 -10.10 -0.53 27.28
N GLN A 353 -10.84 -1.64 27.35
CA GLN A 353 -10.37 -3.02 27.18
C GLN A 353 -9.21 -3.42 28.11
N PHE A 354 -9.03 -2.69 29.21
CA PHE A 354 -7.90 -2.87 30.13
C PHE A 354 -8.35 -3.42 31.49
N THR A 355 -9.37 -2.81 32.11
CA THR A 355 -9.89 -3.27 33.41
C THR A 355 -10.79 -4.49 33.26
N LEU A 356 -10.57 -5.48 34.12
CA LEU A 356 -11.28 -6.75 34.18
C LEU A 356 -12.32 -6.75 35.30
N TYR A 357 -13.46 -7.39 35.09
CA TYR A 357 -14.51 -7.57 36.10
C TYR A 357 -14.98 -9.02 36.12
N CYS A 358 -15.27 -9.54 37.30
CA CYS A 358 -15.88 -10.87 37.42
C CYS A 358 -17.37 -10.85 37.07
N SER A 359 -18.02 -9.69 37.08
CA SER A 359 -19.45 -9.53 36.77
C SER A 359 -19.79 -8.14 36.24
N ARG A 360 -20.94 -8.03 35.56
CA ARG A 360 -21.51 -6.74 35.13
C ARG A 360 -21.82 -5.83 36.31
N THR A 361 -22.15 -6.40 37.47
CA THR A 361 -22.42 -5.64 38.70
C THR A 361 -21.15 -4.95 39.17
N CYS A 362 -20.04 -5.67 39.29
CA CYS A 362 -18.75 -5.08 39.66
C CYS A 362 -18.28 -4.01 38.66
N GLN A 363 -18.56 -4.19 37.36
CA GLN A 363 -18.28 -3.17 36.36
C GLN A 363 -19.12 -1.90 36.57
N LYS A 364 -20.42 -2.04 36.85
CA LYS A 364 -21.31 -0.90 37.10
C LYS A 364 -20.89 -0.16 38.37
N ASP A 365 -20.57 -0.88 39.43
CA ASP A 365 -20.21 -0.29 40.72
C ASP A 365 -18.87 0.47 40.63
N ASP A 366 -17.87 -0.11 39.97
CA ASP A 366 -16.59 0.58 39.72
C ASP A 366 -16.73 1.76 38.74
N TRP A 367 -17.75 1.75 37.88
CA TRP A 367 -18.07 2.85 36.98
C TRP A 367 -18.79 4.01 37.66
N SER A 368 -19.73 3.73 38.58
CA SER A 368 -20.51 4.75 39.29
C SER A 368 -19.82 5.28 40.54
N SER A 369 -19.17 4.38 41.27
CA SER A 369 -18.69 4.62 42.64
C SER A 369 -17.16 4.47 42.75
N GLY A 370 -16.51 3.98 41.68
CA GLY A 370 -15.06 3.83 41.59
C GLY A 370 -14.38 4.87 40.69
N ASP A 371 -13.08 4.69 40.48
CA ASP A 371 -12.25 5.61 39.70
C ASP A 371 -12.26 5.30 38.19
N HIS A 372 -12.89 4.17 37.80
CA HIS A 372 -12.72 3.62 36.45
C HIS A 372 -13.22 4.54 35.36
N ARG A 373 -14.29 5.32 35.59
CA ARG A 373 -14.82 6.24 34.56
C ARG A 373 -13.79 7.28 34.12
N SER A 374 -13.01 7.82 35.06
CA SER A 374 -11.97 8.81 34.75
C SER A 374 -10.74 8.14 34.11
N LEU A 375 -10.32 7.00 34.65
CA LEU A 375 -9.19 6.22 34.14
C LEU A 375 -9.46 5.70 32.72
N CYS A 376 -10.68 5.21 32.46
CA CYS A 376 -11.09 4.71 31.15
C CYS A 376 -10.98 5.79 30.07
N LYS A 377 -11.25 7.07 30.39
CA LYS A 377 -11.05 8.19 29.46
C LYS A 377 -9.58 8.43 29.16
N LYS A 378 -8.72 8.43 30.19
CA LYS A 378 -7.27 8.59 30.02
C LYS A 378 -6.65 7.46 29.18
N ILE A 379 -7.01 6.21 29.48
CA ILE A 379 -6.55 5.05 28.71
C ILE A 379 -7.02 5.13 27.24
N LYS A 380 -8.26 5.58 27.01
CA LYS A 380 -8.75 5.81 25.64
C LYS A 380 -7.96 6.89 24.91
N GLN A 381 -7.61 7.99 25.58
CA GLN A 381 -6.81 9.06 24.97
C GLN A 381 -5.39 8.60 24.61
N LEU A 382 -4.74 7.84 25.49
CA LEU A 382 -3.42 7.26 25.24
C LEU A 382 -3.40 6.22 24.10
N ARG A 383 -4.57 5.68 23.70
CA ARG A 383 -4.69 4.77 22.54
C ARG A 383 -4.90 5.48 21.20
N ILE A 384 -5.25 6.77 21.24
CA ILE A 384 -5.55 7.57 20.04
C ILE A 384 -4.38 8.53 19.73
N GLY A 385 -3.45 8.72 20.69
CA GLY A 385 -2.21 9.47 20.52
C GLY A 385 -1.13 8.70 19.76
#